data_AF-A0A7K5Z7Q5-F1
#
_entry.id   AF-A0A7K5Z7Q5-F1
#
_cell.length_a   1.000
_cell.length_b   1.000
_cell.length_c   1.000
_cell.angle_alpha   90.00
_cell.angle_beta   90.00
_cell.angle_gamma   90.00
#
_symmetry.space_group_name_H-M   'P 1'
#
loop_
_entity.id
_entity.type
_entity.pdbx_description
1 polymer ?
#
loop_
_entity_poly.entity_id
_entity_poly.type
_entity_poly.pdbx_seq_one_letter_code
_entity_poly.pdbx_strand_id
1 'polypeptide(L)'
;LFLMEHLNIVTDSMFMAKFCLTVSGPGVSTSTTALMLEEALSSRKGTISVIHVNSHSPIKGLFQTGNDKADAAAKGLWTLRDARQLHESLHIGAKALAKTCRISVTDAKHVVATCPHCQK
;
A
#
# COMPACT_ATOMS: atom_id res chain seq x y z
N LEU A 1 -15.55 -10.91 9.39
CA LEU A 1 -14.72 -9.97 10.18
C LEU A 1 -15.08 -10.14 11.65
N PHE A 2 -14.08 -10.31 12.52
CA PHE A 2 -14.27 -10.48 13.96
C PHE A 2 -14.58 -9.12 14.61
N LEU A 3 -15.85 -8.70 14.53
CA LEU A 3 -16.29 -7.35 14.94
C LEU A 3 -16.25 -7.12 16.46
N MET A 4 -16.33 -8.19 17.24
CA MET A 4 -16.35 -8.13 18.71
C MET A 4 -15.04 -8.59 19.36
N GLU A 5 -14.17 -9.27 18.62
CA GLU A 5 -12.89 -9.74 19.15
C GLU A 5 -11.83 -8.64 19.10
N HIS A 6 -10.86 -8.75 20.01
CA HIS A 6 -9.66 -7.93 19.96
C HIS A 6 -8.88 -8.18 18.66
N LEU A 7 -8.48 -7.11 17.97
CA LEU A 7 -7.73 -7.19 16.73
C LEU A 7 -6.33 -6.61 16.89
N ASN A 8 -5.32 -7.45 16.64
CA ASN A 8 -3.94 -7.01 16.51
C ASN A 8 -3.64 -6.65 15.05
N ILE A 9 -3.31 -5.38 14.78
CA ILE A 9 -2.88 -4.89 13.48
C ILE A 9 -1.37 -4.70 13.51
N VAL A 10 -0.67 -5.35 12.59
CA VAL A 10 0.77 -5.19 12.40
C VAL A 10 0.99 -4.39 11.11
N THR A 11 1.79 -3.33 11.18
CA THR A 11 2.13 -2.50 10.03
C THR A 11 3.60 -2.10 10.07
N ASP A 12 4.24 -2.03 8.91
CA ASP A 12 5.58 -1.48 8.75
C ASP A 12 5.60 -0.01 8.30
N SER A 13 4.41 0.59 8.13
CA SER A 13 4.27 2.00 7.85
C SER A 13 4.15 2.78 9.15
N MET A 14 5.21 3.49 9.51
CA MET A 14 5.22 4.41 10.65
C MET A 14 4.09 5.45 10.55
N PHE A 15 3.76 5.87 9.32
CA PHE A 15 2.64 6.79 9.08
C PHE A 15 1.30 6.16 9.46
N MET A 16 1.03 4.92 9.05
CA MET A 16 -0.20 4.20 9.41
C MET A 16 -0.27 3.88 10.90
N ALA A 17 0.85 3.51 11.52
CA ALA A 17 0.90 3.28 12.96
C ALA A 17 0.50 4.55 13.75
N LYS A 18 1.07 5.70 13.38
CA LYS A 18 0.71 6.99 13.98
C LYS A 18 -0.72 7.40 13.67
N PHE A 19 -1.16 7.22 12.42
CA PHE A 19 -2.53 7.48 11.99
C PHE A 19 -3.52 6.77 12.90
N CYS A 20 -3.40 5.45 13.08
CA CYS A 20 -4.32 4.70 13.94
C CYS A 20 -4.33 5.14 15.41
N LEU A 21 -3.20 5.66 15.94
CA LEU A 21 -3.16 6.24 17.29
C LEU A 21 -3.90 7.59 17.34
N THR A 22 -3.82 8.37 16.27
CA THR A 22 -4.44 9.70 16.18
C THR A 22 -5.88 9.71 15.72
N VAL A 23 -6.36 8.66 15.03
CA VAL A 23 -7.77 8.46 14.65
C VAL A 23 -8.68 8.38 15.88
N SER A 24 -8.11 8.19 17.08
CA SER A 24 -8.82 8.38 18.34
C SER A 24 -9.04 9.86 18.72
N GLY A 25 -8.72 10.83 17.86
CA GLY A 25 -8.86 12.27 18.09
C GLY A 25 -9.35 13.03 16.85
N PRO A 26 -10.14 14.11 17.02
CA PRO A 26 -10.74 14.84 15.91
C PRO A 26 -9.68 15.54 15.03
N GLY A 27 -9.79 15.36 13.71
CA GLY A 27 -9.14 16.23 12.72
C GLY A 27 -7.93 15.66 11.97
N VAL A 28 -7.70 14.34 11.97
CA VAL A 28 -6.52 13.75 11.32
C VAL A 28 -6.88 13.03 10.02
N SER A 29 -6.65 13.75 8.90
CA SER A 29 -6.64 13.28 7.50
C SER A 29 -7.93 13.47 6.69
N THR A 30 -7.76 14.06 5.49
CA THR A 30 -8.84 14.49 4.57
C THR A 30 -9.02 13.58 3.36
N SER A 31 -8.19 12.55 3.20
CA SER A 31 -8.32 11.63 2.06
C SER A 31 -9.49 10.67 2.27
N THR A 32 -10.21 10.33 1.19
CA THR A 32 -11.33 9.37 1.23
C THR A 32 -10.90 8.04 1.85
N THR A 33 -9.71 7.53 1.53
CA THR A 33 -9.20 6.28 2.09
C THR A 33 -8.97 6.36 3.60
N ALA A 34 -8.50 7.50 4.10
CA ALA A 34 -8.30 7.71 5.54
C ALA A 34 -9.64 7.74 6.28
N LEU A 35 -10.65 8.41 5.73
CA LEU A 35 -12.01 8.44 6.30
C LEU A 35 -12.64 7.04 6.34
N MET A 36 -12.50 6.26 5.26
CA MET A 36 -12.99 4.88 5.21
C MET A 36 -12.30 4.01 6.26
N LEU A 37 -10.99 4.21 6.48
CA LEU A 37 -10.24 3.46 7.48
C LEU A 37 -10.69 3.87 8.90
N GLU A 38 -10.85 5.16 9.16
CA GLU A 38 -11.36 5.68 10.44
C GLU A 38 -12.76 5.12 10.77
N GLU A 39 -13.68 5.14 9.81
CA GLU A 39 -15.02 4.59 9.97
C GLU A 39 -14.98 3.08 10.25
N ALA A 40 -14.14 2.34 9.51
CA ALA A 40 -13.97 0.90 9.70
C ALA A 40 -13.37 0.57 11.07
N LEU A 41 -12.45 1.38 11.59
CA LEU A 41 -11.88 1.20 12.92
C LEU A 41 -12.89 1.60 14.02
N SER A 42 -13.61 2.70 13.85
CA SER A 42 -14.57 3.25 14.83
C SER A 42 -15.85 2.43 14.96
N SER A 43 -16.27 1.76 13.88
CA SER A 43 -17.46 0.89 13.90
C SER A 43 -17.25 -0.45 14.60
N ARG A 44 -16.00 -0.78 14.97
CA ARG A 44 -15.68 -2.02 15.69
C ARG A 44 -16.12 -1.95 17.14
N LYS A 45 -16.62 -3.08 17.65
CA LYS A 45 -16.98 -3.24 19.07
C LYS A 45 -15.81 -3.79 19.90
N GLY A 46 -14.98 -4.64 19.29
CA GLY A 46 -13.76 -5.16 19.90
C GLY A 46 -12.60 -4.17 19.83
N THR A 47 -11.73 -4.17 20.84
CA THR A 47 -10.56 -3.30 20.91
C THR A 47 -9.53 -3.61 19.82
N ILE A 48 -8.61 -2.67 19.61
CA ILE A 48 -7.57 -2.77 18.57
C ILE A 48 -6.23 -2.46 19.22
N SER A 49 -5.22 -3.26 18.90
CA SER A 49 -3.82 -2.94 19.18
C SER A 49 -3.07 -2.79 17.87
N VAL A 50 -2.30 -1.72 17.73
CA VAL A 50 -1.50 -1.45 16.54
C VAL A 50 -0.03 -1.58 16.88
N ILE A 51 0.67 -2.44 16.15
CA ILE A 51 2.08 -2.74 16.35
C ILE A 51 2.83 -2.31 15.10
N HIS A 52 3.74 -1.35 15.28
CA HIS A 52 4.66 -0.97 14.23
C HIS A 52 5.87 -1.90 14.21
N VAL A 53 6.24 -2.40 13.03
CA VAL A 53 7.47 -3.17 12.80
C VAL A 53 8.39 -2.47 11.82
N ASN A 54 9.69 -2.67 11.93
CA ASN A 54 10.62 -2.17 10.92
C ASN A 54 10.72 -3.18 9.77
N SER A 55 10.29 -2.80 8.56
CA SER A 55 10.30 -3.65 7.36
C SER A 55 11.68 -4.24 7.03
N HIS A 56 12.75 -3.58 7.45
CA HIS A 56 14.13 -4.00 7.20
C HIS A 56 14.82 -4.62 8.42
N SER A 57 14.05 -5.06 9.42
CA SER A 57 14.61 -5.72 10.60
C SER A 57 15.33 -7.02 10.20
N PRO A 58 16.61 -7.22 10.59
CA PRO A 58 17.33 -8.46 10.35
C PRO A 58 16.83 -9.61 11.23
N ILE A 59 16.04 -9.32 12.28
CA ILE A 59 15.50 -10.32 13.21
C ILE A 59 14.14 -10.79 12.70
N LYS A 60 14.10 -12.00 12.16
CA LYS A 60 12.88 -12.62 11.60
C LYS A 60 12.03 -13.26 12.70
N GLY A 61 11.27 -12.45 13.41
CA GLY A 61 10.22 -12.91 14.33
C GLY A 61 8.89 -13.22 13.62
N LEU A 62 7.89 -13.64 14.40
CA LEU A 62 6.53 -13.92 13.89
C LEU A 62 5.91 -12.71 13.18
N PHE A 63 6.04 -11.51 13.76
CA PHE A 63 5.51 -10.28 13.16
C PHE A 63 6.20 -9.94 11.83
N GLN A 64 7.52 -10.11 11.74
CA GLN A 64 8.26 -9.86 10.50
C GLN A 64 7.84 -10.85 9.40
N THR A 65 7.63 -12.13 9.75
CA THR A 65 7.16 -13.14 8.79
C THR A 65 5.76 -12.82 8.27
N GLY A 66 4.87 -12.32 9.14
CA GLY A 66 3.55 -11.83 8.75
C GLY A 66 3.63 -10.60 7.85
N ASN A 67 4.50 -9.64 8.19
CA ASN A 67 4.72 -8.44 7.38
C ASN A 67 5.27 -8.79 6.00
N ASP A 68 6.29 -9.65 5.91
CA ASP A 68 6.87 -10.11 4.64
C ASP A 68 5.78 -10.72 3.72
N LYS A 69 4.80 -11.44 4.29
CA LYS A 69 3.63 -11.97 3.54
C LYS A 69 2.67 -10.87 3.11
N ALA A 70 2.36 -9.92 4.00
CA ALA A 70 1.51 -8.77 3.67
C ALA A 70 2.13 -7.92 2.56
N ASP A 71 3.43 -7.65 2.64
CA ASP A 71 4.22 -6.97 1.62
C ASP A 71 4.21 -7.75 0.30
N ALA A 72 4.41 -9.06 0.33
CA ALA A 72 4.36 -9.88 -0.88
C ALA A 72 2.98 -9.84 -1.54
N ALA A 73 1.91 -9.81 -0.74
CA ALA A 73 0.53 -9.68 -1.21
C ALA A 73 0.22 -8.26 -1.73
N ALA A 74 0.79 -7.22 -1.11
CA ALA A 74 0.68 -5.84 -1.56
C ALA A 74 1.50 -5.57 -2.83
N LYS A 75 2.65 -6.24 -2.97
CA LYS A 75 3.48 -6.23 -4.18
C LYS A 75 2.66 -6.80 -5.34
N GLY A 76 2.30 -5.94 -6.29
CA GLY A 76 1.49 -6.31 -7.46
C GLY A 76 0.17 -5.55 -7.57
N LEU A 77 -0.18 -4.72 -6.59
CA LEU A 77 -1.27 -3.76 -6.69
C LEU A 77 -0.81 -2.43 -7.34
N TRP A 78 0.14 -2.48 -8.27
CA TRP A 78 0.46 -1.29 -9.06
C TRP A 78 -0.65 -1.12 -10.08
N THR A 79 -1.40 -0.05 -9.93
CA THR A 79 -2.45 0.32 -10.88
C THR A 79 -1.82 0.77 -12.19
N LEU A 80 -2.61 0.80 -13.26
CA LEU A 80 -2.17 1.42 -14.52
C LEU A 80 -1.77 2.89 -14.33
N ARG A 81 -2.32 3.57 -13.32
CA ARG A 81 -1.92 4.93 -12.94
C ARG A 81 -0.49 4.95 -12.40
N ASP A 82 -0.14 4.04 -11.50
CA ASP A 82 1.20 3.96 -10.92
C ASP A 82 2.24 3.61 -11.99
N ALA A 83 1.88 2.73 -12.94
CA ALA A 83 2.71 2.42 -14.10
C ALA A 83 2.93 3.64 -15.01
N ARG A 84 1.89 4.46 -15.24
CA ARG A 84 2.04 5.72 -16.00
C ARG A 84 2.97 6.69 -15.30
N GLN A 85 2.80 6.92 -14.00
CA GLN A 85 3.68 7.82 -13.23
C GLN A 85 5.14 7.33 -13.21
N LEU A 86 5.36 6.02 -13.06
CA LEU A 86 6.71 5.45 -13.15
C LEU A 86 7.33 5.66 -14.53
N HIS A 87 6.54 5.47 -15.60
CA HIS A 87 7.02 5.71 -16.96
C HIS A 87 7.27 7.20 -17.23
N GLU A 88 6.43 8.11 -16.73
CA GLU A 88 6.63 9.57 -16.87
C GLU A 88 7.89 10.05 -16.16
N SER A 89 8.30 9.41 -15.06
CA SER A 89 9.50 9.78 -14.31
C SER A 89 10.79 9.18 -14.88
N LEU A 90 10.75 7.95 -15.39
CA LEU A 90 11.97 7.20 -15.76
C LEU A 90 12.06 6.83 -17.24
N HIS A 91 10.98 7.00 -18.00
CA HIS A 91 10.87 6.62 -19.41
C HIS A 91 11.32 5.18 -19.71
N ILE A 92 11.10 4.26 -18.77
CA ILE A 92 11.48 2.85 -18.95
C ILE A 92 10.62 2.16 -20.01
N GLY A 93 11.23 1.25 -20.78
CA GLY A 93 10.54 0.53 -21.86
C GLY A 93 9.47 -0.45 -21.37
N ALA A 94 8.54 -0.80 -22.28
CA ALA A 94 7.32 -1.55 -21.95
C ALA A 94 7.57 -2.90 -21.25
N LYS A 95 8.63 -3.64 -21.64
CA LYS A 95 8.98 -4.92 -20.98
C LYS A 95 9.44 -4.72 -19.53
N ALA A 96 10.26 -3.71 -19.29
CA ALA A 96 10.73 -3.37 -17.95
C ALA A 96 9.56 -2.86 -17.09
N LEU A 97 8.73 -1.99 -17.66
CA LEU A 97 7.53 -1.46 -17.01
C LEU A 97 6.54 -2.57 -16.61
N ALA A 98 6.24 -3.50 -17.54
CA ALA A 98 5.37 -4.64 -17.27
C ALA A 98 5.91 -5.52 -16.13
N LYS A 99 7.22 -5.76 -16.09
CA LYS A 99 7.87 -6.56 -15.03
C LYS A 99 7.84 -5.83 -13.68
N THR A 100 8.17 -4.54 -13.66
CA THR A 100 8.26 -3.73 -12.43
C THR A 100 6.88 -3.50 -11.81
N CYS A 101 5.90 -3.12 -12.63
CA CYS A 101 4.53 -2.85 -12.17
C CYS A 101 3.63 -4.10 -12.18
N ARG A 102 4.13 -5.26 -12.62
CA ARG A 102 3.34 -6.51 -12.73
C ARG A 102 2.03 -6.34 -13.52
N ILE A 103 2.04 -5.47 -14.53
CA ILE A 103 0.91 -5.25 -15.46
C ILE A 103 1.10 -6.07 -16.74
N SER A 104 0.05 -6.19 -17.56
CA SER A 104 0.18 -6.88 -18.85
C SER A 104 1.16 -6.14 -19.77
N VAL A 105 1.87 -6.89 -20.62
CA VAL A 105 2.77 -6.28 -21.62
C VAL A 105 1.99 -5.39 -22.59
N THR A 106 0.73 -5.73 -22.87
CA THR A 106 -0.17 -4.92 -23.71
C THR A 106 -0.44 -3.56 -23.08
N ASP A 107 -0.78 -3.53 -21.79
CA ASP A 107 -1.02 -2.28 -21.07
C ASP A 107 0.26 -1.44 -20.96
N ALA A 108 1.39 -2.09 -20.66
CA ALA A 108 2.68 -1.39 -20.62
C ALA A 108 3.05 -0.79 -21.98
N LYS A 109 2.77 -1.50 -23.09
CA LYS A 109 2.96 -0.97 -24.45
C LYS A 109 2.05 0.23 -24.69
N HIS A 110 0.79 0.18 -24.26
CA HIS A 110 -0.12 1.31 -24.38
C HIS A 110 0.40 2.54 -23.61
N VAL A 111 0.90 2.36 -22.38
CA VAL A 111 1.49 3.45 -21.58
C VAL A 111 2.65 4.12 -22.32
N VAL A 112 3.58 3.32 -22.86
CA VAL A 112 4.73 3.85 -23.63
C VAL A 112 4.29 4.50 -24.94
N ALA A 113 3.29 3.94 -25.62
CA ALA A 113 2.71 4.48 -26.85
C ALA A 113 2.05 5.85 -26.65
N THR A 114 1.47 6.09 -25.47
CA THR A 114 0.85 7.38 -25.13
C THR A 114 1.86 8.42 -24.65
N CYS A 115 3.14 8.08 -24.46
CA CYS A 115 4.14 9.02 -23.94
C CYS A 115 4.71 9.93 -25.04
N PRO A 116 4.51 11.26 -24.99
CA PRO A 116 4.98 12.18 -26.03
C PRO A 116 6.51 12.28 -26.12
N HIS A 117 7.22 11.93 -25.04
CA HIS A 117 8.69 11.93 -25.02
C HIS A 117 9.29 10.69 -25.69
N CYS A 118 8.58 9.57 -25.68
CA CYS A 118 9.06 8.28 -26.20
C CYS A 118 8.55 7.94 -27.60
N GLN A 119 7.63 8.74 -28.17
CA GLN A 119 7.10 8.59 -29.53
C GLN A 119 7.82 9.46 -30.57
N LYS A 120 8.98 10.02 -30.23
CA LYS A 120 9.84 10.75 -31.18
C LYS A 120 10.79 9.81 -31.89
#